data_AF-A0A167XSG8-F1
#
_entry.id   AF-A0A167XSG8-F1
#
_cell.length_a   1.000
_cell.length_b   1.000
_cell.length_c   1.000
_cell.angle_alpha   90.00
_cell.angle_beta   90.00
_cell.angle_gamma   90.00
#
_symmetry.space_group_name_H-M   'P 1'
#
loop_
_entity.id
_entity.type
_entity.pdbx_description
1 polymer ?
#
loop_
_entity_poly.entity_id
_entity_poly.type
_entity_poly.pdbx_seq_one_letter_code
_entity_poly.pdbx_strand_id
1 'polypeptide(L)'
;MPVPKRPLENTKTEGVKKQKGGGSIVSFFGAPKTGSSLPSSEKSGPAAKFNKDEWVASLTPEQRDLLKLEIETLDIDWMAALKNQLVTKEFLDLKRFLKQEISNGVKVFPPAEDIYAWSRYTPLHKVKVLVVGQDPYHGQGQAHGLCFSVRPPTPAPPSLKNIFTAVANDYPSFQKPPNNGGLLTPWAERGVLLLNTCLTVRAHQANSHAKRGWEQFTQKVIDTVAATRTRGVVFMAWGSPAAQRVAKVDRNRHLVLQAVHPSPLSAYRGFLNCGHFKKANEWLVQRYGEDGAIDWSLVSSEKKTATVEDKKPGAIDKSAIVPAAKPESTTADTAPVKETKGKDDFDDDELEALLASEEGLN
;
A
#
# COMPACT_ATOMS: atom_id res chain seq x y z
N MET A 1 -5.66 47.95 23.49
CA MET A 1 -6.05 47.85 24.93
C MET A 1 -6.83 49.10 25.30
N PRO A 2 -7.68 49.12 26.34
CA PRO A 2 -7.94 48.07 27.35
C PRO A 2 -9.35 47.45 27.30
N VAL A 3 -9.65 46.55 28.25
CA VAL A 3 -10.99 46.04 28.60
C VAL A 3 -11.04 45.85 30.13
N PRO A 4 -12.10 46.28 30.82
CA PRO A 4 -12.88 45.35 31.67
C PRO A 4 -14.40 45.60 31.53
N LYS A 5 -15.35 44.64 31.66
CA LYS A 5 -15.57 43.45 32.51
C LYS A 5 -16.12 43.70 33.94
N ARG A 6 -17.46 43.64 34.03
CA ARG A 6 -18.29 43.12 35.15
C ARG A 6 -18.29 43.95 36.47
N PRO A 7 -19.30 43.78 37.36
CA PRO A 7 -19.37 42.62 38.28
C PRO A 7 -20.74 41.88 38.32
N LEU A 8 -20.87 40.94 39.25
CA LEU A 8 -22.06 40.16 39.61
C LEU A 8 -22.55 40.57 41.00
N GLU A 9 -23.79 40.24 41.35
CA GLU A 9 -24.27 40.27 42.74
C GLU A 9 -24.97 38.96 43.13
N ASN A 10 -25.02 38.67 44.44
CA ASN A 10 -25.43 37.40 45.03
C ASN A 10 -26.73 37.54 45.83
N THR A 11 -27.41 36.42 46.09
CA THR A 11 -28.11 36.21 47.38
C THR A 11 -28.25 34.71 47.70
N LYS A 12 -28.31 34.37 48.99
CA LYS A 12 -28.44 33.00 49.54
C LYS A 12 -29.34 32.98 50.78
N THR A 13 -30.09 31.89 50.94
CA THR A 13 -30.56 31.24 52.20
C THR A 13 -31.12 29.86 51.77
N GLU A 14 -30.73 28.68 52.28
CA GLU A 14 -30.84 28.08 53.64
C GLU A 14 -32.30 27.77 54.08
N GLY A 15 -32.67 26.58 54.61
CA GLY A 15 -31.95 25.30 54.80
C GLY A 15 -32.72 24.25 55.69
N VAL A 16 -32.15 23.03 55.91
CA VAL A 16 -32.54 21.93 56.87
C VAL A 16 -33.68 20.95 56.39
N LYS A 17 -33.54 19.60 56.18
CA LYS A 17 -33.19 18.37 57.00
C LYS A 17 -34.37 17.82 57.87
N LYS A 18 -34.69 16.51 58.09
CA LYS A 18 -34.12 15.12 57.92
C LYS A 18 -35.23 14.15 57.37
N GLN A 19 -35.06 12.92 56.82
CA GLN A 19 -34.54 11.60 57.31
C GLN A 19 -35.21 11.04 58.59
N LYS A 20 -35.67 9.77 58.77
CA LYS A 20 -35.66 8.43 58.06
C LYS A 20 -37.00 7.67 58.34
N GLY A 21 -37.37 6.46 57.88
CA GLY A 21 -36.84 5.54 56.83
C GLY A 21 -36.51 4.07 57.25
N GLY A 22 -37.36 3.07 56.91
CA GLY A 22 -37.06 1.59 56.94
C GLY A 22 -38.17 0.64 57.47
N GLY A 23 -38.44 -0.53 56.83
CA GLY A 23 -39.38 -1.59 57.28
C GLY A 23 -39.78 -2.61 56.19
N SER A 24 -40.17 -3.85 56.55
CA SER A 24 -40.48 -4.98 55.62
C SER A 24 -41.55 -5.93 56.19
N ILE A 25 -42.38 -6.61 55.34
CA ILE A 25 -43.05 -7.89 55.69
C ILE A 25 -43.67 -8.66 54.48
N VAL A 26 -43.42 -9.98 54.46
CA VAL A 26 -44.18 -11.15 53.90
C VAL A 26 -44.47 -11.30 52.38
N SER A 27 -44.33 -12.55 51.92
CA SER A 27 -44.56 -13.08 50.56
C SER A 27 -45.93 -13.77 50.40
N PHE A 28 -46.44 -13.94 49.17
CA PHE A 28 -47.40 -15.00 48.82
C PHE A 28 -47.26 -15.49 47.36
N PHE A 29 -47.80 -16.67 47.06
CA PHE A 29 -47.66 -17.40 45.78
C PHE A 29 -48.68 -17.00 44.70
N GLY A 30 -48.33 -17.16 43.41
CA GLY A 30 -49.30 -17.24 42.30
C GLY A 30 -48.79 -16.70 40.95
N ALA A 31 -48.76 -17.53 39.91
CA ALA A 31 -48.41 -17.13 38.54
C ALA A 31 -49.67 -16.81 37.70
N PRO A 32 -49.53 -16.02 36.60
CA PRO A 32 -49.91 -16.61 35.31
C PRO A 32 -49.10 -16.14 34.07
N LYS A 33 -48.98 -17.07 33.10
CA LYS A 33 -48.89 -16.85 31.65
C LYS A 33 -47.77 -15.94 31.10
N THR A 34 -46.64 -16.56 30.73
CA THR A 34 -45.66 -15.98 29.80
C THR A 34 -46.21 -15.93 28.37
N GLY A 35 -46.77 -14.78 27.97
CA GLY A 35 -47.10 -14.46 26.58
C GLY A 35 -46.23 -13.33 26.06
N SER A 36 -45.08 -13.63 25.46
CA SER A 36 -44.26 -12.65 24.74
C SER A 36 -43.44 -13.32 23.64
N SER A 37 -43.52 -12.78 22.43
CA SER A 37 -42.81 -13.27 21.25
C SER A 37 -41.36 -12.79 21.26
N LEU A 38 -40.42 -13.69 21.52
CA LEU A 38 -39.02 -13.49 21.15
C LEU A 38 -38.93 -13.43 19.61
N PRO A 39 -38.31 -12.40 19.00
CA PRO A 39 -37.95 -12.46 17.59
C PRO A 39 -36.96 -13.62 17.41
N SER A 40 -37.24 -14.49 16.44
CA SER A 40 -36.40 -15.65 16.15
C SER A 40 -34.98 -15.22 15.80
N SER A 41 -33.98 -15.83 16.44
CA SER A 41 -32.59 -15.67 16.04
C SER A 41 -32.42 -16.17 14.61
N GLU A 42 -32.20 -15.27 13.65
CA GLU A 42 -31.77 -15.65 12.31
C GLU A 42 -30.43 -16.37 12.43
N LYS A 43 -30.45 -17.68 12.17
CA LYS A 43 -29.23 -18.47 12.06
C LYS A 43 -28.49 -17.98 10.83
N SER A 44 -27.38 -17.27 11.03
CA SER A 44 -26.48 -16.90 9.95
C SER A 44 -25.91 -18.15 9.30
N GLY A 45 -26.55 -18.59 8.22
CA GLY A 45 -26.02 -19.62 7.34
C GLY A 45 -24.63 -19.19 6.80
N PRO A 46 -23.77 -20.15 6.44
CA PRO A 46 -22.48 -19.80 5.85
C PRO A 46 -22.73 -18.97 4.59
N ALA A 47 -22.17 -17.75 4.56
CA ALA A 47 -22.35 -16.83 3.44
C ALA A 47 -21.95 -17.53 2.14
N ALA A 48 -22.84 -17.50 1.14
CA ALA A 48 -22.63 -18.20 -0.11
C ALA A 48 -21.29 -17.79 -0.75
N LYS A 49 -20.44 -18.77 -1.05
CA LYS A 49 -19.18 -18.53 -1.76
C LYS A 49 -19.51 -17.86 -3.10
N PHE A 50 -18.72 -16.86 -3.48
CA PHE A 50 -18.93 -16.15 -4.75
C PHE A 50 -18.81 -17.10 -5.93
N ASN A 51 -19.93 -17.33 -6.63
CA ASN A 51 -19.93 -18.02 -7.91
C ASN A 51 -19.64 -16.99 -9.03
N LYS A 52 -18.48 -17.16 -9.67
CA LYS A 52 -18.03 -16.34 -10.80
C LYS A 52 -18.93 -16.51 -12.02
N ASP A 53 -19.35 -17.73 -12.32
CA ASP A 53 -20.05 -18.05 -13.56
C ASP A 53 -21.51 -17.57 -13.52
N GLU A 54 -22.17 -17.68 -12.36
CA GLU A 54 -23.46 -17.02 -12.11
C GLU A 54 -23.37 -15.49 -12.26
N TRP A 55 -22.31 -14.88 -11.72
CA TRP A 55 -22.12 -13.43 -11.87
C TRP A 55 -21.90 -13.04 -13.33
N VAL A 56 -21.03 -13.73 -14.07
CA VAL A 56 -20.78 -13.49 -15.49
C VAL A 56 -22.04 -13.74 -16.34
N ALA A 57 -22.87 -14.73 -15.99
CA ALA A 57 -24.16 -14.95 -16.62
C ALA A 57 -25.13 -13.78 -16.38
N SER A 58 -25.13 -13.18 -15.18
CA SER A 58 -26.00 -12.04 -14.83
C SER A 58 -25.66 -10.72 -15.53
N LEU A 59 -24.45 -10.58 -16.10
CA LEU A 59 -24.02 -9.39 -16.84
C LEU A 59 -24.75 -9.24 -18.19
N THR A 60 -24.90 -8.01 -18.66
CA THR A 60 -25.36 -7.74 -20.04
C THR A 60 -24.28 -8.14 -21.06
N PRO A 61 -24.62 -8.31 -22.36
CA PRO A 61 -23.62 -8.55 -23.40
C PRO A 61 -22.55 -7.46 -23.49
N GLU A 62 -22.93 -6.18 -23.35
CA GLU A 62 -21.97 -5.05 -23.31
C GLU A 62 -21.07 -5.14 -22.07
N GLN A 63 -21.62 -5.44 -20.89
CA GLN A 63 -20.82 -5.61 -19.68
C GLN A 63 -19.83 -6.77 -19.80
N ARG A 64 -20.19 -7.90 -20.42
CA ARG A 64 -19.26 -9.02 -20.66
C ARG A 64 -18.12 -8.66 -21.61
N ASP A 65 -18.39 -7.88 -22.66
CA ASP A 65 -17.36 -7.37 -23.58
C ASP A 65 -16.43 -6.37 -22.87
N LEU A 66 -17.00 -5.37 -22.17
CA LEU A 66 -16.23 -4.34 -21.47
C LEU A 66 -15.42 -4.90 -20.30
N LEU A 67 -15.94 -5.90 -19.57
CA LEU A 67 -15.31 -6.50 -18.39
C LEU A 67 -14.52 -7.78 -18.69
N LYS A 68 -14.29 -8.13 -19.96
CA LYS A 68 -13.60 -9.37 -20.34
C LYS A 68 -12.27 -9.55 -19.60
N LEU A 69 -11.44 -8.51 -19.57
CA LEU A 69 -10.12 -8.56 -18.94
C LEU A 69 -10.21 -8.80 -17.42
N GLU A 70 -11.14 -8.13 -16.76
CA GLU A 70 -11.44 -8.29 -15.34
C GLU A 70 -11.90 -9.72 -15.05
N ILE A 71 -12.80 -10.25 -15.88
CA ILE A 71 -13.29 -11.64 -15.80
C ILE A 71 -12.13 -12.65 -15.98
N GLU A 72 -11.17 -12.37 -16.85
CA GLU A 72 -10.04 -13.28 -17.13
C GLU A 72 -8.89 -13.17 -16.11
N THR A 73 -8.62 -11.99 -15.56
CA THR A 73 -7.32 -11.70 -14.89
C THR A 73 -7.40 -11.09 -13.49
N LEU A 74 -8.56 -10.66 -13.01
CA LEU A 74 -8.74 -10.23 -11.61
C LEU A 74 -8.84 -11.47 -10.71
N ASP A 75 -8.12 -11.47 -9.59
CA ASP A 75 -8.20 -12.53 -8.58
C ASP A 75 -9.63 -12.71 -8.03
N ILE A 76 -9.96 -13.95 -7.63
CA ILE A 76 -11.34 -14.36 -7.31
C ILE A 76 -11.88 -13.69 -6.03
N ASP A 77 -11.06 -13.47 -5.00
CA ASP A 77 -11.48 -12.82 -3.77
C ASP A 77 -11.70 -11.32 -4.00
N TRP A 78 -10.82 -10.71 -4.80
CA TRP A 78 -10.96 -9.33 -5.24
C TRP A 78 -12.20 -9.13 -6.13
N MET A 79 -12.47 -10.05 -7.07
CA MET A 79 -13.68 -10.04 -7.88
C MET A 79 -14.94 -10.17 -7.01
N ALA A 80 -14.95 -11.08 -6.03
CA ALA A 80 -16.06 -11.25 -5.10
C ALA A 80 -16.40 -9.95 -4.33
N ALA A 81 -15.37 -9.22 -3.89
CA ALA A 81 -15.52 -7.98 -3.14
C ALA A 81 -15.81 -6.75 -4.02
N LEU A 82 -15.30 -6.72 -5.26
CA LEU A 82 -15.36 -5.56 -6.16
C LEU A 82 -16.44 -5.69 -7.25
N LYS A 83 -17.12 -6.82 -7.41
CA LYS A 83 -18.13 -7.05 -8.48
C LYS A 83 -19.16 -5.93 -8.66
N ASN A 84 -19.60 -5.30 -7.57
CA ASN A 84 -20.54 -4.18 -7.60
C ASN A 84 -19.89 -2.88 -8.12
N GLN A 85 -18.58 -2.71 -7.93
CA GLN A 85 -17.81 -1.58 -8.47
C GLN A 85 -17.51 -1.76 -9.97
N LEU A 86 -17.30 -3.01 -10.42
CA LEU A 86 -17.03 -3.33 -11.82
C LEU A 86 -18.23 -3.01 -12.75
N VAL A 87 -19.45 -2.95 -12.21
CA VAL A 87 -20.68 -2.66 -12.98
C VAL A 87 -21.19 -1.22 -12.82
N THR A 88 -20.48 -0.32 -12.13
CA THR A 88 -20.91 1.09 -12.06
C THR A 88 -20.66 1.81 -13.38
N LYS A 89 -21.40 2.89 -13.62
CA LYS A 89 -21.31 3.68 -14.85
C LYS A 89 -19.88 4.19 -15.08
N GLU A 90 -19.23 4.65 -14.03
CA GLU A 90 -17.90 5.26 -14.05
C GLU A 90 -16.82 4.25 -14.43
N PHE A 91 -16.95 3.00 -13.96
CA PHE A 91 -16.03 1.93 -14.35
C PHE A 91 -16.28 1.47 -15.79
N LEU A 92 -17.55 1.34 -16.20
CA LEU A 92 -17.87 0.96 -17.58
C LEU A 92 -17.46 2.06 -18.59
N ASP A 93 -17.57 3.34 -18.23
CA ASP A 93 -17.06 4.47 -19.03
C ASP A 93 -15.52 4.46 -19.13
N LEU A 94 -14.81 4.14 -18.05
CA LEU A 94 -13.36 3.89 -18.08
C LEU A 94 -13.02 2.74 -19.05
N LYS A 95 -13.76 1.63 -19.03
CA LYS A 95 -13.55 0.51 -19.97
C LYS A 95 -13.82 0.89 -21.42
N ARG A 96 -14.87 1.70 -21.69
CA ARG A 96 -15.14 2.26 -23.03
C ARG A 96 -14.00 3.17 -23.50
N PHE A 97 -13.49 4.06 -22.64
CA PHE A 97 -12.33 4.91 -22.94
C PHE A 97 -11.09 4.07 -23.27
N LEU A 98 -10.73 3.08 -22.46
CA LEU A 98 -9.56 2.23 -22.72
C LEU A 98 -9.72 1.39 -24.00
N LYS A 99 -10.94 0.92 -24.32
CA LYS A 99 -11.24 0.25 -25.59
C LYS A 99 -11.03 1.18 -26.79
N GLN A 100 -11.42 2.46 -26.66
CA GLN A 100 -11.23 3.48 -27.69
C GLN A 100 -9.75 3.84 -27.90
N GLU A 101 -8.96 4.00 -26.83
CA GLU A 101 -7.52 4.21 -26.90
C GLU A 101 -6.83 3.08 -27.69
N ILE A 102 -7.13 1.83 -27.35
CA ILE A 102 -6.57 0.65 -28.02
C ILE A 102 -7.04 0.55 -29.49
N SER A 103 -8.32 0.83 -29.80
CA SER A 103 -8.80 0.83 -31.18
C SER A 103 -8.20 1.95 -32.05
N ASN A 104 -7.78 3.04 -31.42
CA ASN A 104 -7.07 4.14 -32.08
C ASN A 104 -5.56 3.85 -32.27
N GLY A 105 -5.09 2.65 -31.90
CA GLY A 105 -3.69 2.24 -32.01
C GLY A 105 -2.78 2.81 -30.91
N VAL A 106 -3.33 3.33 -29.81
CA VAL A 106 -2.52 3.93 -28.75
C VAL A 106 -1.77 2.85 -27.96
N LYS A 107 -0.45 3.02 -27.90
CA LYS A 107 0.51 2.41 -26.95
C LYS A 107 0.04 2.46 -25.49
N VAL A 108 -0.53 1.42 -24.87
CA VAL A 108 -0.88 1.43 -23.43
C VAL A 108 0.01 0.47 -22.62
N PHE A 109 0.37 0.88 -21.39
CA PHE A 109 1.07 0.08 -20.38
C PHE A 109 0.26 -0.02 -19.07
N PRO A 110 0.45 -1.07 -18.25
CA PRO A 110 1.20 -2.30 -18.54
C PRO A 110 0.52 -3.13 -19.66
N PRO A 111 1.12 -4.25 -20.11
CA PRO A 111 0.39 -5.26 -20.89
C PRO A 111 -0.94 -5.61 -20.23
N ALA A 112 -1.98 -5.88 -21.03
CA ALA A 112 -3.36 -5.96 -20.54
C ALA A 112 -3.52 -6.99 -19.42
N GLU A 113 -2.92 -8.17 -19.61
CA GLU A 113 -2.86 -9.28 -18.67
C GLU A 113 -2.24 -8.92 -17.30
N ASP A 114 -1.37 -7.91 -17.26
CA ASP A 114 -0.69 -7.45 -16.06
C ASP A 114 -1.42 -6.30 -15.35
N ILE A 115 -2.44 -5.66 -15.94
CA ILE A 115 -3.19 -4.54 -15.30
C ILE A 115 -3.72 -4.92 -13.90
N TYR A 116 -4.08 -6.19 -13.69
CA TYR A 116 -4.57 -6.72 -12.42
C TYR A 116 -3.58 -7.62 -11.68
N ALA A 117 -2.28 -7.59 -12.03
CA ALA A 117 -1.24 -8.41 -11.40
C ALA A 117 -1.18 -8.22 -9.88
N TRP A 118 -1.36 -6.99 -9.37
CA TRP A 118 -1.47 -6.69 -7.93
C TRP A 118 -2.48 -7.58 -7.19
N SER A 119 -3.63 -7.88 -7.82
CA SER A 119 -4.69 -8.69 -7.22
C SER A 119 -4.30 -10.17 -7.14
N ARG A 120 -3.60 -10.67 -8.17
CA ARG A 120 -3.16 -12.06 -8.30
C ARG A 120 -1.96 -12.37 -7.39
N TYR A 121 -1.01 -11.44 -7.27
CA TYR A 121 0.11 -11.58 -6.33
C TYR A 121 -0.30 -11.35 -4.87
N THR A 122 -1.24 -10.44 -4.60
CA THR A 122 -1.75 -10.16 -3.25
C THR A 122 -3.29 -10.34 -3.14
N PRO A 123 -3.81 -11.57 -3.09
CA PRO A 123 -5.23 -11.84 -2.81
C PRO A 123 -5.71 -11.16 -1.53
N LEU A 124 -6.97 -10.72 -1.49
CA LEU A 124 -7.52 -9.86 -0.43
C LEU A 124 -7.32 -10.44 0.99
N HIS A 125 -7.41 -11.76 1.15
CA HIS A 125 -7.18 -12.41 2.45
C HIS A 125 -5.72 -12.42 2.93
N LYS A 126 -4.74 -12.12 2.06
CA LYS A 126 -3.30 -12.10 2.37
C LYS A 126 -2.74 -10.71 2.68
N VAL A 127 -3.46 -9.63 2.36
CA VAL A 127 -2.97 -8.25 2.53
C VAL A 127 -2.54 -7.98 3.98
N LYS A 128 -1.26 -7.69 4.19
CA LYS A 128 -0.63 -7.26 5.46
C LYS A 128 -0.24 -5.78 5.39
N VAL A 129 0.31 -5.36 4.25
CA VAL A 129 0.71 -3.98 3.94
C VAL A 129 0.05 -3.55 2.63
N LEU A 130 -0.26 -2.27 2.47
CA LEU A 130 -0.67 -1.64 1.21
C LEU A 130 0.25 -0.45 0.93
N VAL A 131 0.90 -0.42 -0.23
CA VAL A 131 1.75 0.69 -0.70
C VAL A 131 1.04 1.38 -1.87
N VAL A 132 0.89 2.70 -1.81
CA VAL A 132 0.21 3.49 -2.85
C VAL A 132 1.24 4.19 -3.75
N GLY A 133 1.24 3.88 -5.05
CA GLY A 133 1.93 4.64 -6.10
C GLY A 133 0.97 5.51 -6.94
N GLN A 134 1.51 6.38 -7.80
CA GLN A 134 0.73 7.29 -8.64
C GLN A 134 0.13 6.58 -9.86
N ASP A 135 0.92 6.41 -10.92
CA ASP A 135 0.58 5.68 -12.15
C ASP A 135 1.66 4.61 -12.48
N PRO A 136 1.49 3.79 -13.53
CA PRO A 136 2.51 2.82 -13.95
C PRO A 136 3.64 3.49 -14.74
N TYR A 137 4.89 3.06 -14.55
CA TYR A 137 6.03 3.50 -15.38
C TYR A 137 5.74 3.40 -16.88
N HIS A 138 5.82 4.54 -17.58
CA HIS A 138 5.37 4.68 -18.97
C HIS A 138 6.41 4.33 -20.05
N GLY A 139 7.60 3.86 -19.68
CA GLY A 139 8.63 3.38 -20.60
C GLY A 139 8.46 1.91 -21.00
N GLN A 140 9.13 1.51 -22.09
CA GLN A 140 9.03 0.15 -22.63
C GLN A 140 9.51 -0.90 -21.62
N GLY A 141 8.67 -1.90 -21.34
CA GLY A 141 9.02 -3.04 -20.46
C GLY A 141 9.05 -2.75 -18.96
N GLN A 142 8.84 -1.49 -18.53
CA GLN A 142 8.93 -1.11 -17.13
C GLN A 142 7.71 -1.60 -16.32
N ALA A 143 6.51 -1.07 -16.63
CA ALA A 143 5.31 -1.38 -15.86
C ALA A 143 4.81 -2.81 -16.07
N HIS A 144 4.51 -3.49 -14.96
CA HIS A 144 3.93 -4.83 -14.94
C HIS A 144 2.85 -5.04 -13.87
N GLY A 145 2.11 -3.97 -13.55
CA GLY A 145 0.93 -4.02 -12.67
C GLY A 145 1.18 -4.00 -11.17
N LEU A 146 2.41 -3.69 -10.73
CA LEU A 146 2.79 -3.47 -9.33
C LEU A 146 3.43 -2.08 -9.20
N CYS A 147 3.06 -1.31 -8.17
CA CYS A 147 3.67 0.02 -7.94
C CYS A 147 5.17 -0.07 -7.64
N PHE A 148 5.93 0.94 -8.07
CA PHE A 148 7.39 1.05 -7.95
C PHE A 148 8.24 -0.11 -8.53
N SER A 149 7.64 -1.14 -9.14
CA SER A 149 8.33 -2.35 -9.58
C SER A 149 8.56 -2.39 -11.09
N VAL A 150 9.72 -2.90 -11.50
CA VAL A 150 10.08 -3.16 -12.91
C VAL A 150 10.56 -4.60 -13.11
N ARG A 151 10.37 -5.15 -14.31
CA ARG A 151 10.86 -6.50 -14.65
C ARG A 151 12.32 -6.46 -15.14
N PRO A 152 13.13 -7.51 -14.89
CA PRO A 152 14.41 -7.67 -15.56
C PRO A 152 14.25 -7.68 -17.09
N PRO A 153 15.19 -7.11 -17.87
CA PRO A 153 16.49 -6.58 -17.45
C PRO A 153 16.46 -5.10 -17.00
N THR A 154 15.30 -4.46 -16.87
CA THR A 154 15.21 -3.04 -16.50
C THR A 154 15.81 -2.79 -15.10
N PRO A 155 16.75 -1.83 -14.95
CA PRO A 155 17.28 -1.45 -13.65
C PRO A 155 16.26 -0.69 -12.81
N ALA A 156 16.42 -0.75 -11.49
CA ALA A 156 15.61 -0.03 -10.52
C ALA A 156 15.61 1.49 -10.81
N PRO A 157 14.43 2.11 -11.07
CA PRO A 157 14.33 3.55 -11.27
C PRO A 157 14.74 4.37 -10.02
N PRO A 158 15.06 5.67 -10.16
CA PRO A 158 15.52 6.51 -9.05
C PRO A 158 14.66 6.44 -7.77
N SER A 159 13.32 6.43 -7.86
CA SER A 159 12.44 6.24 -6.70
C SER A 159 12.66 4.88 -6.03
N LEU A 160 12.84 3.82 -6.82
CA LEU A 160 13.10 2.48 -6.28
C LEU A 160 14.50 2.37 -5.65
N LYS A 161 15.52 3.03 -6.21
CA LYS A 161 16.85 3.14 -5.59
C LYS A 161 16.75 3.78 -4.19
N ASN A 162 15.89 4.79 -4.03
CA ASN A 162 15.63 5.46 -2.75
C ASN A 162 14.82 4.59 -1.78
N ILE A 163 13.82 3.84 -2.26
CA ILE A 163 13.12 2.80 -1.48
C ILE A 163 14.13 1.79 -0.90
N PHE A 164 15.05 1.27 -1.72
CA PHE A 164 16.09 0.33 -1.25
C PHE A 164 17.04 0.95 -0.22
N THR A 165 17.33 2.24 -0.31
CA THR A 165 18.12 2.95 0.71
C THR A 165 17.35 3.09 2.03
N ALA A 166 16.04 3.38 1.99
CA ALA A 166 15.19 3.42 3.18
C ALA A 166 15.04 2.03 3.84
N VAL A 167 14.93 0.94 3.07
CA VAL A 167 14.95 -0.44 3.60
C VAL A 167 16.29 -0.75 4.26
N ALA A 168 17.42 -0.35 3.66
CA ALA A 168 18.75 -0.57 4.23
C ALA A 168 18.99 0.20 5.54
N ASN A 169 18.42 1.40 5.68
CA ASN A 169 18.49 2.19 6.92
C ASN A 169 17.65 1.56 8.05
N ASP A 170 16.53 0.90 7.73
CA ASP A 170 15.73 0.13 8.67
C ASP A 170 16.33 -1.24 9.02
N TYR A 171 17.00 -1.87 8.04
CA TYR A 171 17.61 -3.20 8.11
C TYR A 171 19.01 -3.19 7.47
N PRO A 172 20.09 -2.92 8.24
CA PRO A 172 21.46 -2.86 7.71
C PRO A 172 22.00 -4.16 7.10
N SER A 173 21.28 -5.27 7.25
CA SER A 173 21.56 -6.56 6.59
C SER A 173 20.89 -6.72 5.22
N PHE A 174 20.04 -5.76 4.79
CA PHE A 174 19.37 -5.80 3.49
C PHE A 174 20.38 -5.67 2.34
N GLN A 175 20.26 -6.56 1.37
CA GLN A 175 21.07 -6.56 0.15
C GLN A 175 20.22 -6.06 -1.02
N LYS A 176 20.75 -5.06 -1.76
CA LYS A 176 20.11 -4.60 -3.01
C LYS A 176 20.11 -5.75 -4.04
N PRO A 177 19.09 -5.87 -4.91
CA PRO A 177 19.02 -6.93 -5.90
C PRO A 177 20.25 -6.94 -6.83
N PRO A 178 20.70 -8.13 -7.29
CA PRO A 178 21.76 -8.22 -8.29
C PRO A 178 21.35 -7.54 -9.60
N ASN A 179 22.35 -7.16 -10.40
CA ASN A 179 22.18 -6.49 -11.70
C ASN A 179 21.33 -5.20 -11.62
N ASN A 180 21.32 -4.53 -10.46
CA ASN A 180 20.48 -3.36 -10.16
C ASN A 180 18.97 -3.61 -10.35
N GLY A 181 18.49 -4.86 -10.28
CA GLY A 181 17.11 -5.22 -10.62
C GLY A 181 16.04 -4.57 -9.70
N GLY A 182 14.84 -4.37 -10.24
CA GLY A 182 13.74 -3.70 -9.55
C GLY A 182 12.45 -4.50 -9.33
N LEU A 183 12.54 -5.84 -9.29
CA LEU A 183 11.36 -6.72 -9.22
C LEU A 183 10.87 -6.92 -7.77
N LEU A 184 9.68 -6.40 -7.45
CA LEU A 184 9.08 -6.45 -6.12
C LEU A 184 8.04 -7.57 -5.91
N THR A 185 7.91 -8.49 -6.88
CA THR A 185 7.06 -9.69 -6.75
C THR A 185 7.25 -10.45 -5.42
N PRO A 186 8.49 -10.64 -4.89
CA PRO A 186 8.67 -11.31 -3.59
C PRO A 186 7.99 -10.59 -2.41
N TRP A 187 7.86 -9.26 -2.44
CA TRP A 187 7.12 -8.52 -1.41
C TRP A 187 5.60 -8.72 -1.56
N ALA A 188 5.11 -8.70 -2.80
CA ALA A 188 3.69 -8.89 -3.08
C ALA A 188 3.19 -10.27 -2.64
N GLU A 189 3.93 -11.32 -2.98
CA GLU A 189 3.63 -12.70 -2.55
C GLU A 189 3.64 -12.89 -1.03
N ARG A 190 4.40 -12.06 -0.30
CA ARG A 190 4.47 -12.02 1.18
C ARG A 190 3.36 -11.20 1.83
N GLY A 191 2.48 -10.56 1.06
CA GLY A 191 1.31 -9.81 1.55
C GLY A 191 1.40 -8.28 1.41
N VAL A 192 2.33 -7.75 0.59
CA VAL A 192 2.46 -6.31 0.32
C VAL A 192 1.69 -5.93 -0.95
N LEU A 193 0.48 -5.38 -0.79
CA LEU A 193 -0.33 -4.91 -1.91
C LEU A 193 0.31 -3.65 -2.53
N LEU A 194 1.02 -3.83 -3.64
CA LEU A 194 1.67 -2.78 -4.43
C LEU A 194 0.68 -2.20 -5.46
N LEU A 195 -0.06 -1.16 -5.08
CA LEU A 195 -1.18 -0.62 -5.86
C LEU A 195 -0.90 0.81 -6.37
N ASN A 196 -1.04 1.05 -7.67
CA ASN A 196 -1.09 2.42 -8.22
C ASN A 196 -2.50 3.00 -8.15
N THR A 197 -2.64 4.32 -8.04
CA THR A 197 -3.96 4.97 -8.11
C THR A 197 -4.54 4.96 -9.53
N CYS A 198 -3.69 5.06 -10.55
CA CYS A 198 -4.01 4.82 -11.96
C CYS A 198 -3.41 3.46 -12.40
N LEU A 199 -4.20 2.57 -13.01
CA LEU A 199 -3.71 1.21 -13.36
C LEU A 199 -3.20 1.07 -14.81
N THR A 200 -3.31 2.11 -15.63
CA THR A 200 -2.76 2.13 -16.99
C THR A 200 -2.26 3.52 -17.35
N VAL A 201 -1.34 3.61 -18.30
CA VAL A 201 -0.80 4.86 -18.86
C VAL A 201 -0.54 4.67 -20.36
N ARG A 202 -0.50 5.75 -21.14
CA ARG A 202 0.03 5.69 -22.51
C ARG A 202 1.56 5.61 -22.48
N ALA A 203 2.14 4.91 -23.46
CA ALA A 203 3.58 4.87 -23.65
C ALA A 203 4.15 6.28 -23.80
N HIS A 204 5.16 6.60 -22.99
CA HIS A 204 5.88 7.87 -22.98
C HIS A 204 5.01 9.11 -22.65
N GLN A 205 3.89 8.96 -21.94
CA GLN A 205 3.08 10.08 -21.46
C GLN A 205 2.56 9.81 -20.03
N ALA A 206 3.33 10.22 -19.02
CA ALA A 206 2.91 10.19 -17.60
C ALA A 206 1.52 10.83 -17.40
N ASN A 207 0.77 10.39 -16.40
CA ASN A 207 -0.56 10.91 -16.03
C ASN A 207 -1.64 10.90 -17.14
N SER A 208 -1.37 10.34 -18.33
CA SER A 208 -2.25 10.44 -19.51
C SER A 208 -3.64 9.82 -19.34
N HIS A 209 -3.81 8.87 -18.42
CA HIS A 209 -5.09 8.27 -18.04
C HIS A 209 -5.63 8.77 -16.69
N ALA A 210 -5.03 9.79 -16.08
CA ALA A 210 -5.55 10.40 -14.87
C ALA A 210 -6.96 11.00 -15.09
N LYS A 211 -7.77 10.93 -14.03
CA LYS A 211 -9.17 11.37 -13.94
C LYS A 211 -10.12 10.63 -14.88
N ARG A 212 -9.69 9.51 -15.49
CA ARG A 212 -10.51 8.66 -16.39
C ARG A 212 -11.35 7.63 -15.66
N GLY A 213 -11.15 7.44 -14.35
CA GLY A 213 -12.01 6.58 -13.50
C GLY A 213 -11.24 5.58 -12.64
N TRP A 214 -9.97 5.28 -12.98
CA TRP A 214 -9.14 4.36 -12.21
C TRP A 214 -9.07 4.75 -10.73
N GLU A 215 -8.98 6.03 -10.42
CA GLU A 215 -8.82 6.53 -9.06
C GLU A 215 -10.06 6.34 -8.18
N GLN A 216 -11.23 6.09 -8.78
CA GLN A 216 -12.44 5.71 -8.05
C GLN A 216 -12.40 4.21 -7.73
N PHE A 217 -12.02 3.40 -8.71
CA PHE A 217 -11.84 1.95 -8.55
C PHE A 217 -10.73 1.61 -7.53
N THR A 218 -9.57 2.26 -7.61
CA THR A 218 -8.44 2.01 -6.70
C THR A 218 -8.69 2.59 -5.31
N GLN A 219 -9.44 3.68 -5.18
CA GLN A 219 -9.98 4.09 -3.87
C GLN A 219 -10.91 3.01 -3.31
N LYS A 220 -11.79 2.41 -4.14
CA LYS A 220 -12.63 1.30 -3.68
C LYS A 220 -11.82 0.07 -3.26
N VAL A 221 -10.68 -0.22 -3.89
CA VAL A 221 -9.72 -1.25 -3.45
C VAL A 221 -9.18 -0.92 -2.04
N ILE A 222 -8.69 0.31 -1.82
CA ILE A 222 -8.18 0.79 -0.52
C ILE A 222 -9.27 0.69 0.57
N ASP A 223 -10.47 1.17 0.28
CA ASP A 223 -11.63 1.14 1.20
C ASP A 223 -12.04 -0.31 1.53
N THR A 224 -11.92 -1.22 0.56
CA THR A 224 -12.21 -2.66 0.73
C THR A 224 -11.18 -3.33 1.64
N VAL A 225 -9.89 -2.98 1.53
CA VAL A 225 -8.87 -3.45 2.49
C VAL A 225 -9.17 -2.97 3.90
N ALA A 226 -9.52 -1.68 4.08
CA ALA A 226 -9.85 -1.14 5.39
C ALA A 226 -11.11 -1.77 6.02
N ALA A 227 -12.12 -2.06 5.19
CA ALA A 227 -13.35 -2.72 5.64
C ALA A 227 -13.11 -4.20 6.01
N THR A 228 -12.50 -4.98 5.11
CA THR A 228 -12.40 -6.44 5.23
C THR A 228 -11.29 -6.90 6.17
N ARG A 229 -10.18 -6.16 6.29
CA ARG A 229 -9.05 -6.55 7.15
C ARG A 229 -9.25 -6.08 8.59
N THR A 230 -10.20 -6.73 9.27
CA THR A 230 -10.64 -6.41 10.64
C THR A 230 -9.52 -6.42 11.69
N ARG A 231 -8.54 -7.33 11.56
CA ARG A 231 -7.32 -7.37 12.41
C ARG A 231 -6.31 -6.25 12.11
N GLY A 232 -6.54 -5.43 11.08
CA GLY A 232 -5.70 -4.31 10.69
C GLY A 232 -4.76 -4.61 9.51
N VAL A 233 -4.21 -3.55 8.92
CA VAL A 233 -3.22 -3.55 7.82
C VAL A 233 -2.33 -2.32 8.03
N VAL A 234 -1.10 -2.35 7.53
CA VAL A 234 -0.23 -1.17 7.42
C VAL A 234 -0.45 -0.49 6.07
N PHE A 235 -0.81 0.79 6.05
CA PHE A 235 -0.88 1.60 4.83
C PHE A 235 0.37 2.49 4.75
N MET A 236 1.17 2.33 3.70
CA MET A 236 2.29 3.19 3.36
C MET A 236 1.86 4.15 2.25
N ALA A 237 1.94 5.45 2.53
CA ALA A 237 1.51 6.51 1.61
C ALA A 237 2.58 7.60 1.53
N TRP A 238 3.27 7.66 0.39
CA TRP A 238 4.42 8.53 0.18
C TRP A 238 4.06 9.66 -0.80
N GLY A 239 4.27 10.91 -0.39
CA GLY A 239 3.82 12.09 -1.12
C GLY A 239 2.34 12.45 -0.87
N SER A 240 1.98 13.69 -1.18
CA SER A 240 0.64 14.25 -0.95
C SER A 240 -0.51 13.48 -1.63
N PRO A 241 -0.39 13.02 -2.90
CA PRO A 241 -1.48 12.29 -3.57
C PRO A 241 -1.83 10.98 -2.85
N ALA A 242 -0.82 10.17 -2.50
CA ALA A 242 -0.99 8.95 -1.75
C ALA A 242 -1.56 9.22 -0.34
N ALA A 243 -1.05 10.23 0.35
CA ALA A 243 -1.48 10.60 1.70
C ALA A 243 -2.99 10.96 1.77
N GLN A 244 -3.55 11.55 0.72
CA GLN A 244 -4.97 11.86 0.62
C GLN A 244 -5.84 10.60 0.49
N ARG A 245 -5.41 9.58 -0.27
CA ARG A 245 -6.15 8.31 -0.47
C ARG A 245 -6.41 7.55 0.84
N VAL A 246 -5.44 7.61 1.75
CA VAL A 246 -5.50 6.94 3.07
C VAL A 246 -6.00 7.86 4.20
N ALA A 247 -6.39 9.10 3.90
CA ALA A 247 -6.75 10.09 4.93
C ALA A 247 -7.89 9.61 5.84
N LYS A 248 -8.90 8.93 5.25
CA LYS A 248 -10.10 8.40 5.92
C LYS A 248 -9.91 7.04 6.63
N VAL A 249 -8.72 6.43 6.55
CA VAL A 249 -8.46 5.12 7.18
C VAL A 249 -8.51 5.23 8.71
N ASP A 250 -9.21 4.29 9.34
CA ASP A 250 -9.33 4.17 10.80
C ASP A 250 -7.98 3.82 11.45
N ARG A 251 -7.31 4.84 11.99
CA ARG A 251 -6.00 4.74 12.63
C ARG A 251 -6.01 3.98 13.97
N ASN A 252 -7.18 3.64 14.51
CA ASN A 252 -7.29 2.74 15.68
C ASN A 252 -7.20 1.27 15.24
N ARG A 253 -7.63 0.96 14.01
CA ARG A 253 -7.59 -0.39 13.44
C ARG A 253 -6.36 -0.66 12.60
N HIS A 254 -5.88 0.34 11.86
CA HIS A 254 -4.79 0.24 10.88
C HIS A 254 -3.64 1.18 11.22
N LEU A 255 -2.41 0.75 10.95
CA LEU A 255 -1.27 1.66 10.97
C LEU A 255 -1.25 2.46 9.65
N VAL A 256 -1.09 3.78 9.73
CA VAL A 256 -0.94 4.65 8.55
C VAL A 256 0.40 5.36 8.66
N LEU A 257 1.32 5.02 7.75
CA LEU A 257 2.67 5.55 7.66
C LEU A 257 2.74 6.52 6.48
N GLN A 258 3.11 7.77 6.77
CA GLN A 258 3.18 8.86 5.79
C GLN A 258 4.58 9.48 5.76
N ALA A 259 5.02 9.89 4.57
CA ALA A 259 6.30 10.56 4.31
C ALA A 259 6.20 11.38 3.01
N VAL A 260 7.26 12.12 2.68
CA VAL A 260 7.49 12.65 1.31
C VAL A 260 7.68 11.49 0.31
N HIS A 261 7.65 11.78 -0.99
CA HIS A 261 7.74 10.76 -2.03
C HIS A 261 9.19 10.22 -2.16
N PRO A 262 9.42 8.95 -2.57
CA PRO A 262 10.74 8.43 -2.92
C PRO A 262 11.45 9.10 -4.12
N SER A 263 10.79 9.95 -4.90
CA SER A 263 11.42 10.72 -5.99
C SER A 263 12.68 11.48 -5.52
N PRO A 264 13.76 11.54 -6.32
CA PRO A 264 14.96 12.33 -6.01
C PRO A 264 14.68 13.78 -5.60
N LEU A 265 13.61 14.40 -6.12
CA LEU A 265 13.20 15.78 -5.80
C LEU A 265 12.81 15.97 -4.32
N SER A 266 12.30 14.93 -3.66
CA SER A 266 11.76 15.02 -2.30
C SER A 266 12.30 13.99 -1.31
N ALA A 267 12.93 12.90 -1.73
CA ALA A 267 13.37 11.82 -0.85
C ALA A 267 14.28 12.28 0.31
N TYR A 268 15.23 13.17 0.02
CA TYR A 268 16.14 13.76 1.01
C TYR A 268 15.43 14.61 2.09
N ARG A 269 14.19 15.06 1.83
CA ARG A 269 13.37 15.86 2.76
C ARG A 269 12.69 15.01 3.85
N GLY A 270 12.96 13.70 3.91
CA GLY A 270 12.56 12.84 5.03
C GLY A 270 12.20 11.39 4.69
N PHE A 271 12.17 10.99 3.42
CA PHE A 271 11.83 9.61 3.02
C PHE A 271 12.92 8.62 3.42
N LEU A 272 14.20 8.93 3.13
CA LEU A 272 15.32 8.00 3.31
C LEU A 272 15.48 7.49 4.76
N ASN A 273 15.01 8.27 5.75
CA ASN A 273 15.10 7.95 7.18
C ASN A 273 13.71 7.82 7.83
N CYS A 274 12.67 7.50 7.05
CA CYS A 274 11.28 7.53 7.52
C CYS A 274 10.94 6.45 8.58
N GLY A 275 11.71 5.36 8.64
CA GLY A 275 11.47 4.25 9.57
C GLY A 275 10.35 3.27 9.18
N HIS A 276 9.83 3.34 7.94
CA HIS A 276 8.54 2.73 7.60
C HIS A 276 8.54 1.20 7.59
N PHE A 277 9.59 0.55 7.07
CA PHE A 277 9.67 -0.91 6.93
C PHE A 277 9.89 -1.61 8.27
N LYS A 278 10.62 -0.95 9.17
CA LYS A 278 10.77 -1.35 10.57
C LYS A 278 9.47 -1.18 11.35
N LYS A 279 8.88 0.03 11.36
CA LYS A 279 7.60 0.32 12.05
C LYS A 279 6.46 -0.58 11.58
N ALA A 280 6.42 -0.91 10.28
CA ALA A 280 5.45 -1.85 9.72
C ALA A 280 5.58 -3.25 10.32
N ASN A 281 6.80 -3.79 10.40
CA ASN A 281 7.04 -5.12 10.96
C ASN A 281 6.84 -5.15 12.49
N GLU A 282 7.33 -4.15 13.23
CA GLU A 282 7.10 -4.03 14.68
C GLU A 282 5.59 -4.08 15.01
N TRP A 283 4.77 -3.35 14.25
CA TRP A 283 3.33 -3.35 14.40
C TRP A 283 2.65 -4.64 13.94
N LEU A 284 3.10 -5.23 12.82
CA LEU A 284 2.58 -6.51 12.33
C LEU A 284 2.87 -7.64 13.33
N VAL A 285 4.07 -7.70 13.89
CA VAL A 285 4.44 -8.69 14.92
C VAL A 285 3.61 -8.49 16.18
N GLN A 286 3.44 -7.25 16.66
CA GLN A 286 2.54 -6.96 17.78
C GLN A 286 1.09 -7.40 17.53
N ARG A 287 0.62 -7.39 16.27
CA ARG A 287 -0.78 -7.66 15.88
C ARG A 287 -1.05 -9.10 15.45
N TYR A 288 -0.02 -9.86 15.05
CA TYR A 288 -0.14 -11.18 14.42
C TYR A 288 0.86 -12.24 14.92
N GLY A 289 1.88 -11.88 15.72
CA GLY A 289 3.03 -12.74 16.02
C GLY A 289 4.11 -12.65 14.93
N GLU A 290 5.23 -13.35 15.11
CA GLU A 290 6.41 -13.28 14.22
C GLU A 290 6.06 -13.57 12.74
N ASP A 291 5.22 -14.56 12.47
CA ASP A 291 4.70 -14.89 11.12
C ASP A 291 3.91 -13.72 10.46
N GLY A 292 3.54 -12.72 11.25
CA GLY A 292 2.94 -11.46 10.83
C GLY A 292 3.88 -10.58 10.02
N ALA A 293 5.20 -10.64 10.27
CA ALA A 293 6.20 -9.80 9.62
C ALA A 293 6.25 -9.96 8.09
N ILE A 294 6.84 -8.98 7.41
CA ILE A 294 7.27 -9.06 6.02
C ILE A 294 8.79 -9.27 6.01
N ASP A 295 9.26 -10.35 5.38
CA ASP A 295 10.64 -10.40 4.89
C ASP A 295 10.78 -9.39 3.74
N TRP A 296 11.61 -8.36 3.94
CA TRP A 296 11.89 -7.34 2.94
C TRP A 296 13.05 -7.70 2.01
N SER A 297 13.71 -8.86 2.19
CA SER A 297 14.79 -9.31 1.30
C SER A 297 14.29 -9.53 -0.14
N LEU A 298 15.02 -9.00 -1.11
CA LEU A 298 14.77 -9.23 -2.54
C LEU A 298 15.78 -10.20 -3.18
N VAL A 299 16.82 -10.61 -2.45
CA VAL A 299 17.67 -11.73 -2.84
C VAL A 299 17.00 -13.03 -2.41
N SER A 300 16.98 -14.02 -3.31
CA SER A 300 16.58 -15.38 -2.97
C SER A 300 17.57 -15.95 -1.98
N SER A 301 17.11 -16.33 -0.78
CA SER A 301 17.88 -17.21 0.08
C SER A 301 18.04 -18.54 -0.63
N GLU A 302 19.25 -18.83 -1.11
CA GLU A 302 19.58 -20.13 -1.68
C GLU A 302 19.25 -21.21 -0.65
N LYS A 303 18.26 -22.05 -0.95
CA LYS A 303 18.15 -23.33 -0.27
C LYS A 303 19.40 -24.10 -0.62
N LYS A 304 20.35 -24.15 0.32
CA LYS A 304 21.53 -25.02 0.24
C LYS A 304 21.06 -26.48 0.20
N THR A 305 20.80 -26.97 -1.00
CA THR A 305 20.66 -28.39 -1.29
C THR A 305 21.96 -29.04 -0.84
N ALA A 306 21.89 -29.85 0.22
CA ALA A 306 23.07 -30.47 0.79
C ALA A 306 23.57 -31.60 -0.13
N THR A 307 24.39 -31.23 -1.13
CA THR A 307 25.16 -32.19 -1.92
C THR A 307 26.19 -32.83 -1.00
N VAL A 308 25.99 -34.12 -0.72
CA VAL A 308 26.93 -34.99 -0.01
C VAL A 308 28.00 -35.45 -0.98
N GLU A 309 29.20 -35.72 -0.45
CA GLU A 309 30.42 -36.11 -1.17
C GLU A 309 30.99 -35.03 -2.12
N ASP A 310 32.31 -34.92 -2.31
CA ASP A 310 33.37 -35.90 -2.03
C ASP A 310 34.57 -35.34 -1.23
N LYS A 311 35.46 -36.23 -0.74
CA LYS A 311 36.69 -35.86 0.01
C LYS A 311 37.97 -36.40 -0.63
N LYS A 312 38.98 -35.52 -0.70
CA LYS A 312 40.45 -35.67 -0.51
C LYS A 312 41.31 -35.32 -1.76
N PRO A 313 42.63 -35.02 -1.58
CA PRO A 313 43.26 -34.34 -0.44
C PRO A 313 44.33 -33.28 -0.84
N GLY A 314 44.45 -32.22 -0.03
CA GLY A 314 45.74 -31.65 0.40
C GLY A 314 46.71 -31.00 -0.62
N ALA A 315 46.86 -29.68 -0.50
CA ALA A 315 48.12 -28.98 -0.69
C ALA A 315 48.24 -27.86 0.37
N ILE A 316 49.46 -27.51 0.78
CA ILE A 316 49.74 -26.43 1.75
C ILE A 316 50.82 -25.52 1.16
N ASP A 317 50.63 -24.21 1.23
CA ASP A 317 51.75 -23.26 1.24
C ASP A 317 51.42 -21.99 2.06
N LYS A 318 52.43 -21.18 2.39
CA LYS A 318 52.37 -20.03 3.31
C LYS A 318 53.23 -18.84 2.83
N SER A 319 52.59 -17.73 2.48
CA SER A 319 53.14 -16.36 2.68
C SER A 319 51.98 -15.36 2.56
N ALA A 320 51.68 -14.37 3.42
CA ALA A 320 52.40 -13.59 4.43
C ALA A 320 52.95 -12.22 3.96
N ILE A 321 52.94 -11.26 4.91
CA ILE A 321 53.50 -9.89 4.90
C ILE A 321 52.60 -8.74 4.37
N VAL A 322 52.58 -7.65 5.15
CA VAL A 322 51.97 -6.32 4.89
C VAL A 322 53.00 -5.27 5.36
N PRO A 323 53.14 -4.12 4.67
CA PRO A 323 52.68 -2.83 5.23
C PRO A 323 52.06 -1.90 4.15
N ALA A 324 51.16 -0.93 4.38
CA ALA A 324 50.88 0.00 5.50
C ALA A 324 51.69 1.33 5.49
N ALA A 325 51.11 2.38 4.88
CA ALA A 325 51.44 3.81 5.10
C ALA A 325 50.28 4.75 4.65
N LYS A 326 50.30 6.03 5.07
CA LYS A 326 49.39 7.16 4.71
C LYS A 326 50.28 8.41 4.39
N PRO A 327 49.82 9.69 4.38
CA PRO A 327 48.48 10.30 4.17
C PRO A 327 48.50 11.49 3.14
N GLU A 328 47.36 12.16 2.92
CA GLU A 328 47.10 13.65 2.95
C GLU A 328 45.73 13.94 2.27
N SER A 329 44.85 14.84 2.76
CA SER A 329 44.85 16.32 2.78
C SER A 329 44.64 16.96 1.39
N THR A 330 43.82 17.98 1.14
CA THR A 330 42.73 18.67 1.91
C THR A 330 41.44 18.70 1.02
N THR A 331 40.37 19.51 1.14
CA THR A 331 39.95 20.71 1.92
C THR A 331 38.41 20.70 2.06
N ALA A 332 37.79 21.81 2.51
CA ALA A 332 36.34 22.05 2.45
C ALA A 332 36.05 23.48 1.92
N ASP A 333 34.83 23.71 1.41
CA ASP A 333 34.17 25.03 1.50
C ASP A 333 32.63 24.88 1.42
N THR A 334 31.88 25.83 1.98
CA THR A 334 30.41 25.82 2.10
C THR A 334 29.82 27.24 2.18
N ALA A 335 28.94 27.61 1.25
CA ALA A 335 28.09 28.80 1.35
C ALA A 335 26.78 28.64 0.51
N PRO A 336 25.70 29.41 0.79
CA PRO A 336 24.34 28.89 0.63
C PRO A 336 23.51 29.51 -0.51
N VAL A 337 22.54 28.75 -1.02
CA VAL A 337 21.46 29.22 -1.91
C VAL A 337 20.19 29.46 -1.09
N LYS A 338 19.47 30.55 -1.38
CA LYS A 338 18.26 30.97 -0.66
C LYS A 338 17.05 30.10 -0.97
N GLU A 339 16.17 29.92 0.02
CA GLU A 339 14.81 29.44 -0.22
C GLU A 339 14.01 30.43 -1.07
N THR A 340 13.34 29.93 -2.12
CA THR A 340 12.16 30.56 -2.72
C THR A 340 10.99 29.59 -2.60
N LYS A 341 9.88 30.03 -2.03
CA LYS A 341 8.67 29.20 -1.90
C LYS A 341 7.92 29.13 -3.23
N GLY A 342 8.37 28.22 -4.09
CA GLY A 342 7.55 27.66 -5.16
C GLY A 342 6.33 26.93 -4.59
N LYS A 343 5.27 26.84 -5.38
CA LYS A 343 4.04 26.10 -5.04
C LYS A 343 3.97 24.91 -5.98
N ASP A 344 4.83 23.95 -5.70
CA ASP A 344 5.33 23.01 -6.70
C ASP A 344 4.45 21.76 -6.80
N ASP A 345 3.29 21.92 -7.47
CA ASP A 345 2.56 20.80 -8.08
C ASP A 345 3.27 20.40 -9.40
N PHE A 346 4.55 20.00 -9.30
CA PHE A 346 5.33 19.41 -10.41
C PHE A 346 5.13 17.90 -10.44
N ASP A 347 4.99 17.33 -11.65
CA ASP A 347 4.86 15.89 -11.84
C ASP A 347 6.21 15.19 -11.67
N ASP A 348 6.44 14.64 -10.47
CA ASP A 348 7.62 13.86 -10.06
C ASP A 348 8.04 12.81 -11.12
N ASP A 349 7.05 12.17 -11.76
CA ASP A 349 7.25 11.07 -12.71
C ASP A 349 7.82 11.53 -14.07
N GLU A 350 7.49 12.73 -14.55
CA GLU A 350 8.04 13.28 -15.81
C GLU A 350 9.54 13.60 -15.64
N LEU A 351 9.94 14.13 -14.47
CA LEU A 351 11.35 14.37 -14.18
C LEU A 351 12.10 13.08 -13.81
N GLU A 352 11.46 12.09 -13.17
CA GLU A 352 12.09 10.77 -12.98
C GLU A 352 12.36 10.08 -14.32
N ALA A 353 11.47 10.25 -15.32
CA ALA A 353 11.71 9.76 -16.67
C ALA A 353 12.85 10.49 -17.39
N LEU A 354 12.97 11.82 -17.23
CA LEU A 354 14.11 12.58 -17.77
C LEU A 354 15.44 12.13 -17.14
N LEU A 355 15.52 12.06 -15.81
CA LEU A 355 16.71 11.60 -15.07
C LEU A 355 17.09 10.14 -15.44
N ALA A 356 16.10 9.26 -15.61
CA ALA A 356 16.33 7.89 -16.05
C ALA A 356 16.79 7.78 -17.52
N SER A 357 16.53 8.80 -18.36
CA SER A 357 17.04 8.87 -19.73
C SER A 357 18.50 9.38 -19.78
N GLU A 358 18.88 10.28 -18.87
CA GLU A 358 20.27 10.78 -18.74
C GLU A 358 21.22 9.73 -18.15
N GLU A 359 20.77 8.95 -17.16
CA GLU A 359 21.54 7.80 -16.64
C GLU A 359 21.74 6.67 -17.68
N GLY A 360 21.01 6.68 -18.80
CA GLY A 360 21.07 5.66 -19.86
C GLY A 360 22.08 5.94 -20.98
N LEU A 361 22.90 6.99 -20.88
CA LEU A 361 23.74 7.52 -21.97
C LEU A 361 25.26 7.56 -21.69
N ASN A 362 25.72 6.99 -20.56
CA ASN A 362 27.15 6.86 -20.20
C ASN A 362 27.56 5.40 -19.96
#